data_AF-A0A7V9SZR9-F1
#
_entry.id   AF-A0A7V9SZR9-F1
#
_cell.length_a   1.000
_cell.length_b   1.000
_cell.length_c   1.000
_cell.angle_alpha   90.00
_cell.angle_beta   90.00
_cell.angle_gamma   90.00
#
_symmetry.space_group_name_H-M   'P 1'
#
loop_
_entity.id
_entity.type
_entity.pdbx_description
1 polymer ?
#
loop_
_entity_poly.entity_id
_entity_poly.type
_entity_poly.pdbx_seq_one_letter_code
_entity_poly.pdbx_strand_id
1 'polypeptide(L)'
;VVGGANLIVAGVVDDVAVGTAEVVAHAADAGRLGLDPARFVLLGTTGAVGALEEEVAAVLTPHPRVLAATLGPFPWPTSWREVLPTALVKARFGEFSLRPTAGRSVAQEPGWAEANMGTATVPVLGEVRCHRAVLGPLTAALEELEAAGLAGLLRPGDYGGCFSPRLIAAGSSVSRHAWGLAVDVNVSTNPFGAAARQDPRLVEVMERHGFAFGGRWPVPDGMHFEYRET
;
A
#
# COMPACT_ATOMS: atom_id res chain seq x y z
N VAL A 1 -10.06 20.19 6.03
CA VAL A 1 -11.39 19.76 6.50
C VAL A 1 -11.33 18.27 6.78
N VAL A 2 -11.59 17.83 8.00
CA VAL A 2 -11.65 16.40 8.38
C VAL A 2 -13.06 16.12 8.87
N GLY A 3 -13.76 15.15 8.28
CA GLY A 3 -15.15 14.84 8.64
C GLY A 3 -16.13 16.01 8.44
N GLY A 4 -15.84 16.93 7.50
CA GLY A 4 -16.64 18.15 7.30
C GLY A 4 -16.33 19.29 8.29
N ALA A 5 -15.44 19.07 9.27
CA ALA A 5 -15.03 20.09 10.23
C ALA A 5 -13.75 20.83 9.78
N ASN A 6 -13.73 22.14 10.03
CA ASN A 6 -12.50 22.92 9.99
C ASN A 6 -11.66 22.58 11.23
N LEU A 7 -10.37 22.35 11.00
CA LEU A 7 -9.40 22.06 12.05
C LEU A 7 -8.45 23.26 12.19
N ILE A 8 -8.13 23.61 13.43
CA ILE A 8 -7.02 24.53 13.73
C ILE A 8 -5.78 23.67 13.91
N VAL A 9 -4.73 23.96 13.14
CA VAL A 9 -3.44 23.29 13.30
C VAL A 9 -2.77 23.83 14.55
N ALA A 10 -2.70 23.01 15.60
CA ALA A 10 -2.06 23.38 16.87
C ALA A 10 -0.52 23.36 16.78
N GLY A 11 0.04 22.59 15.84
CA GLY A 11 1.47 22.49 15.59
C GLY A 11 1.78 21.49 14.48
N VAL A 12 3.03 21.50 14.03
CA VAL A 12 3.60 20.50 13.12
C VAL A 12 4.72 19.80 13.90
N VAL A 13 4.73 18.48 13.87
CA VAL A 13 5.71 17.63 14.56
C VAL A 13 6.37 16.71 13.55
N ASP A 14 7.51 16.13 13.93
CA ASP A 14 8.19 15.15 13.10
C ASP A 14 7.31 13.90 12.88
N ASP A 15 7.30 13.36 11.66
CA ASP A 15 6.54 12.16 11.29
C ASP A 15 6.84 10.97 12.22
N VAL A 16 8.10 10.85 12.64
CA VAL A 16 8.59 9.84 13.57
C VAL A 16 7.83 9.98 14.90
N ALA A 17 7.65 11.19 15.42
CA ALA A 17 6.95 11.42 16.69
C ALA A 17 5.48 10.98 16.70
N VAL A 18 4.86 10.84 15.53
CA VAL A 18 3.45 10.47 15.36
C VAL A 18 3.24 9.14 14.63
N GLY A 19 4.28 8.30 14.53
CA GLY A 19 4.18 7.00 13.87
C GLY A 19 3.74 7.11 12.41
N THR A 20 4.19 8.16 11.71
CA THR A 20 3.89 8.52 10.31
C THR A 20 2.43 8.88 10.00
N ALA A 21 1.63 9.18 11.04
CA ALA A 21 0.27 9.66 10.85
C ALA A 21 0.27 11.08 10.26
N GLU A 22 -0.55 11.31 9.22
CA GLU A 22 -0.64 12.63 8.57
C GLU A 22 -1.39 13.67 9.43
N VAL A 23 -2.26 13.21 10.33
CA VAL A 23 -3.00 14.05 11.27
C VAL A 23 -3.14 13.31 12.59
N VAL A 24 -2.81 13.99 13.70
CA VAL A 24 -3.10 13.51 15.06
C VAL A 24 -4.08 14.47 15.72
N ALA A 25 -5.05 13.92 16.43
CA ALA A 25 -6.03 14.68 17.18
C ALA A 25 -6.14 14.14 18.61
N HIS A 26 -6.60 14.97 19.53
CA HIS A 26 -6.87 14.53 20.90
C HIS A 26 -8.00 13.49 20.89
N ALA A 27 -7.91 12.46 21.74
CA ALA A 27 -8.92 11.39 21.78
C ALA A 27 -10.34 11.93 22.07
N ALA A 28 -10.45 13.01 22.86
CA ALA A 28 -11.72 13.67 23.14
C ALA A 28 -12.39 14.28 21.88
N ASP A 29 -11.64 14.56 20.82
CA ASP A 29 -12.17 15.06 19.55
C ASP A 29 -12.59 13.95 18.57
N ALA A 30 -12.27 12.68 18.85
CA ALA A 30 -12.45 11.59 17.90
C ALA A 30 -13.88 11.48 17.36
N GLY A 31 -14.89 11.53 18.24
CA GLY A 31 -16.29 11.47 17.85
C GLY A 31 -16.73 12.64 16.95
N ARG A 32 -16.24 13.86 17.23
CA ARG A 32 -16.52 15.04 16.40
C ARG A 32 -15.90 14.94 15.00
N LEU A 33 -14.76 14.25 14.90
CA LEU A 33 -14.04 14.06 13.65
C LEU A 33 -14.46 12.81 12.87
N GLY A 34 -15.43 12.04 13.39
CA GLY A 34 -15.83 10.76 12.81
C GLY A 34 -14.71 9.72 12.85
N LEU A 35 -13.78 9.85 13.80
CA LEU A 35 -12.69 8.92 14.01
C LEU A 35 -13.12 7.85 15.00
N ASP A 36 -12.85 6.59 14.68
CA ASP A 36 -12.94 5.49 15.61
C ASP A 36 -11.57 5.30 16.30
N PRO A 37 -11.44 5.64 17.60
CA PRO A 37 -10.14 5.68 18.26
C PRO A 37 -9.56 4.30 18.58
N ALA A 38 -10.35 3.22 18.50
CA ALA A 38 -9.96 1.91 19.01
C ALA A 38 -9.68 0.90 17.88
N ARG A 39 -8.64 1.17 17.07
CA ARG A 39 -8.22 0.26 15.99
C ARG A 39 -6.93 -0.50 16.26
N PHE A 40 -6.21 -0.12 17.31
CA PHE A 40 -4.91 -0.68 17.65
C PHE A 40 -4.86 -0.98 19.15
N VAL A 41 -4.14 -2.03 19.52
CA VAL A 41 -3.78 -2.33 20.90
C VAL A 41 -2.28 -2.11 21.03
N LEU A 42 -1.88 -1.26 21.97
CA LEU A 42 -0.47 -1.11 22.32
C LEU A 42 -0.13 -2.10 23.44
N LEU A 43 0.79 -3.02 23.17
CA LEU A 43 1.31 -3.97 24.15
C LEU A 43 2.70 -3.53 24.59
N GLY A 44 2.89 -3.36 25.89
CA GLY A 44 4.20 -3.15 26.52
C GLY A 44 4.58 -4.38 27.32
N THR A 45 5.87 -4.73 27.30
CA THR A 45 6.44 -5.79 28.16
C THR A 45 7.62 -5.25 28.95
N THR A 46 7.76 -5.71 30.20
CA THR A 46 8.98 -5.53 31.00
C THR A 46 9.94 -6.71 30.85
N GLY A 47 9.52 -7.78 30.17
CA GLY A 47 10.31 -8.97 29.87
C GLY A 47 11.05 -8.86 28.52
N ALA A 48 11.64 -9.98 28.08
CA ALA A 48 12.31 -10.04 26.80
C ALA A 48 11.30 -9.85 25.64
N VAL A 49 11.63 -8.98 24.69
CA VAL A 49 10.79 -8.72 23.51
C VAL A 49 10.47 -10.03 22.78
N GLY A 50 11.44 -10.93 22.64
CA GLY A 50 11.28 -12.27 22.01
C GLY A 50 10.09 -13.08 22.56
N ALA A 51 9.89 -13.08 23.88
CA ALA A 51 8.78 -13.80 24.50
C ALA A 51 7.43 -13.15 24.16
N LEU A 52 7.37 -11.81 24.13
CA LEU A 52 6.18 -11.09 23.67
C LEU A 52 5.90 -11.39 22.19
N GLU A 53 6.93 -11.50 21.34
CA GLU A 53 6.75 -11.85 19.93
C GLU A 53 6.13 -13.24 19.76
N GLU A 54 6.58 -14.23 20.52
CA GLU A 54 6.04 -15.59 20.51
C GLU A 54 4.58 -15.64 21.00
N GLU A 55 4.26 -14.95 22.10
CA GLU A 55 2.90 -14.87 22.64
C GLU A 55 1.94 -14.18 21.67
N VAL A 56 2.38 -13.05 21.10
CA VAL A 56 1.60 -12.33 20.09
C VAL A 56 1.42 -13.22 18.86
N ALA A 57 2.47 -13.88 18.37
CA ALA A 57 2.39 -14.79 17.24
C ALA A 57 1.39 -15.94 17.51
N ALA A 58 1.37 -16.52 18.71
CA ALA A 58 0.43 -17.57 19.08
C ALA A 58 -1.04 -17.10 19.03
N VAL A 59 -1.31 -15.85 19.44
CA VAL A 59 -2.64 -15.23 19.34
C VAL A 59 -3.01 -14.88 17.90
N LEU A 60 -2.03 -14.44 17.10
CA LEU A 60 -2.24 -14.01 15.71
C LEU A 60 -2.35 -15.19 14.73
N THR A 61 -1.70 -16.33 15.01
CA THR A 61 -1.61 -17.48 14.08
C THR A 61 -2.98 -18.02 13.61
N PRO A 62 -4.03 -18.08 14.46
CA PRO A 62 -5.39 -18.42 14.02
C PRO A 62 -6.11 -17.30 13.26
N HIS A 63 -5.62 -16.06 13.31
CA HIS A 63 -6.23 -14.85 12.77
C HIS A 63 -5.28 -13.98 11.92
N PRO A 64 -4.41 -14.56 11.06
CA PRO A 64 -3.27 -13.84 10.47
C PRO A 64 -3.70 -12.76 9.49
N ARG A 65 -4.96 -12.81 9.03
CA ARG A 65 -5.53 -11.81 8.13
C ARG A 65 -6.13 -10.64 8.89
N VAL A 66 -6.64 -10.79 10.11
CA VAL A 66 -7.41 -9.71 10.75
C VAL A 66 -6.54 -8.83 11.65
N LEU A 67 -5.40 -9.37 12.10
CA LEU A 67 -4.55 -8.72 13.09
C LEU A 67 -3.09 -8.81 12.63
N ALA A 68 -2.35 -7.70 12.76
CA ALA A 68 -0.89 -7.69 12.68
C ALA A 68 -0.30 -6.94 13.87
N ALA A 69 0.97 -7.26 14.15
CA ALA A 69 1.78 -6.57 15.13
C ALA A 69 3.09 -6.08 14.50
N THR A 70 3.51 -4.90 14.92
CA THR A 70 4.87 -4.38 14.69
C THR A 70 5.55 -4.31 16.04
N LEU A 71 6.68 -5.00 16.18
CA LEU A 71 7.47 -5.06 17.42
C LEU A 71 8.79 -4.32 17.18
N GLY A 72 9.23 -3.53 18.16
CA GLY A 72 10.44 -2.70 18.05
C GLY A 72 10.45 -1.50 18.99
N PRO A 73 11.52 -0.69 19.00
CA PRO A 73 11.55 0.56 19.76
C PRO A 73 10.58 1.59 19.13
N PHE A 74 9.89 2.33 19.99
CA PHE A 74 9.07 3.47 19.55
C PHE A 74 9.93 4.52 18.84
N PRO A 75 9.43 5.16 17.77
CA PRO A 75 8.07 5.06 17.27
C PRO A 75 7.86 4.02 16.17
N TRP A 76 6.70 3.34 16.25
CA TRP A 76 6.28 2.34 15.28
C TRP A 76 5.59 3.00 14.08
N PRO A 77 5.86 2.53 12.84
CA PRO A 77 4.98 2.81 11.73
C PRO A 77 3.59 2.25 12.03
N THR A 78 2.56 3.07 11.89
CA THR A 78 1.16 2.64 12.06
C THR A 78 0.57 2.00 10.79
N SER A 79 1.34 1.94 9.70
CA SER A 79 0.94 1.24 8.48
C SER A 79 1.02 -0.27 8.64
N TRP A 80 0.29 -0.98 7.77
CA TRP A 80 0.47 -2.42 7.63
C TRP A 80 1.93 -2.73 7.31
N ARG A 81 2.51 -3.74 7.97
CA ARG A 81 3.95 -4.04 7.97
C ARG A 81 4.53 -4.26 6.57
N GLU A 82 3.67 -4.63 5.63
CA GLU A 82 4.07 -4.95 4.26
C GLU A 82 3.96 -3.76 3.30
N VAL A 83 3.48 -2.59 3.71
CA VAL A 83 3.34 -1.41 2.83
C VAL A 83 3.96 -0.17 3.45
N LEU A 84 4.42 0.74 2.60
CA LEU A 84 4.94 2.03 3.06
C LEU A 84 3.81 2.90 3.63
N PRO A 85 4.00 3.58 4.77
CA PRO A 85 3.13 4.66 5.20
C PRO A 85 3.00 5.75 4.13
N THR A 86 1.84 6.41 4.07
CA THR A 86 1.60 7.48 3.10
C THR A 86 2.58 8.64 3.22
N ALA A 87 2.97 9.03 4.45
CA ALA A 87 3.99 10.05 4.66
C ALA A 87 5.33 9.68 3.98
N LEU A 88 5.77 8.42 4.10
CA LEU A 88 6.99 7.95 3.43
C LEU A 88 6.82 7.87 1.91
N VAL A 89 5.64 7.49 1.43
CA VAL A 89 5.37 7.52 -0.02
C VAL A 89 5.46 8.94 -0.58
N LYS A 90 4.89 9.93 0.13
CA LYS A 90 4.99 11.33 -0.26
C LYS A 90 6.43 11.83 -0.24
N ALA A 91 7.19 11.49 0.80
CA ALA A 91 8.58 11.88 0.92
C ALA A 91 9.47 11.28 -0.20
N ARG A 92 9.22 10.03 -0.60
CA ARG A 92 10.07 9.30 -1.56
C ARG A 92 9.65 9.50 -3.02
N PHE A 93 8.35 9.49 -3.29
CA PHE A 93 7.79 9.47 -4.64
C PHE A 93 7.08 10.77 -5.01
N GLY A 94 7.05 11.72 -4.07
CA GLY A 94 6.43 13.03 -4.26
C GLY A 94 5.00 13.09 -3.75
N GLU A 95 4.60 14.30 -3.40
CA GLU A 95 3.26 14.67 -2.98
C GLU A 95 2.54 15.42 -4.10
N PHE A 96 1.23 15.25 -4.18
CA PHE A 96 0.37 15.95 -5.12
C PHE A 96 -0.95 16.32 -4.48
N SER A 97 -1.56 17.38 -5.01
CA SER A 97 -2.94 17.70 -4.72
C SER A 97 -3.91 16.81 -5.50
N LEU A 98 -5.06 16.50 -4.90
CA LEU A 98 -6.13 15.77 -5.57
C LEU A 98 -7.51 16.29 -5.16
N ARG A 99 -8.50 16.06 -6.02
CA ARG A 99 -9.91 16.32 -5.73
C ARG A 99 -10.75 15.10 -6.12
N PRO A 100 -11.54 14.51 -5.20
CA PRO A 100 -12.50 13.47 -5.55
C PRO A 100 -13.47 13.94 -6.65
N THR A 101 -13.79 13.05 -7.57
CA THR A 101 -14.74 13.30 -8.66
C THR A 101 -15.95 12.39 -8.54
N ALA A 102 -16.07 11.36 -9.38
CA ALA A 102 -17.17 10.42 -9.37
C ALA A 102 -16.72 9.05 -8.84
N GLY A 103 -17.50 8.48 -7.92
CA GLY A 103 -17.19 7.19 -7.31
C GLY A 103 -15.82 7.22 -6.63
N ARG A 104 -14.90 6.37 -7.10
CA ARG A 104 -13.52 6.29 -6.60
C ARG A 104 -12.53 7.17 -7.36
N SER A 105 -12.93 7.80 -8.47
CA SER A 105 -12.01 8.57 -9.31
C SER A 105 -11.61 9.89 -8.66
N VAL A 106 -10.40 10.37 -8.97
CA VAL A 106 -9.92 11.68 -8.53
C VAL A 106 -9.34 12.48 -9.71
N ALA A 107 -9.45 13.80 -9.64
CA ALA A 107 -8.64 14.70 -10.44
C ALA A 107 -7.34 14.95 -9.68
N GLN A 108 -6.23 14.46 -10.23
CA GLN A 108 -4.88 14.68 -9.71
C GLN A 108 -4.24 15.90 -10.38
N GLU A 109 -3.35 16.57 -9.66
CA GLU A 109 -2.48 17.60 -10.20
C GLU A 109 -1.74 17.14 -11.49
N PRO A 110 -2.00 17.76 -12.65
CA PRO A 110 -1.42 17.30 -13.92
C PRO A 110 0.11 17.39 -13.96
N GLY A 111 0.69 18.49 -13.46
CA GLY A 111 2.13 18.73 -13.49
C GLY A 111 2.92 17.68 -12.72
N TRP A 112 2.38 17.17 -11.61
CA TRP A 112 3.00 16.09 -10.86
C TRP A 112 3.05 14.79 -11.69
N ALA A 113 1.97 14.41 -12.36
CA ALA A 113 1.92 13.18 -13.15
C ALA A 113 2.87 13.24 -14.35
N GLU A 114 3.01 14.40 -15.00
CA GLU A 114 3.98 14.62 -16.09
C GLU A 114 5.43 14.46 -15.60
N ALA A 115 5.74 15.03 -14.43
CA ALA A 115 7.07 15.00 -13.83
C ALA A 115 7.48 13.63 -13.28
N ASN A 116 6.53 12.77 -12.88
CA ASN A 116 6.84 11.53 -12.16
C ASN A 116 6.48 10.23 -12.91
N MET A 117 5.55 10.25 -13.88
CA MET A 117 5.17 9.05 -14.63
C MET A 117 6.06 8.84 -15.85
N GLY A 118 6.35 7.58 -16.16
CA GLY A 118 6.98 7.18 -17.42
C GLY A 118 6.20 6.04 -18.08
N THR A 119 6.43 5.89 -19.39
CA THR A 119 5.93 4.77 -20.18
C THR A 119 7.11 3.91 -20.61
N ALA A 120 6.98 2.59 -20.48
CA ALA A 120 7.97 1.64 -20.97
C ALA A 120 7.27 0.39 -21.52
N THR A 121 7.91 -0.27 -22.49
CA THR A 121 7.53 -1.63 -22.87
C THR A 121 8.29 -2.61 -21.98
N VAL A 122 7.57 -3.43 -21.24
CA VAL A 122 8.13 -4.44 -20.33
C VAL A 122 7.80 -5.85 -20.84
N PRO A 123 8.59 -6.88 -20.47
CA PRO A 123 8.31 -8.24 -20.88
C PRO A 123 6.91 -8.69 -20.46
N VAL A 124 6.29 -9.54 -21.28
CA VAL A 124 4.95 -10.13 -21.05
C VAL A 124 3.79 -9.11 -21.09
N LEU A 125 3.82 -8.05 -20.28
CA LEU A 125 2.71 -7.10 -20.14
C LEU A 125 2.63 -6.04 -21.25
N GLY A 126 3.71 -5.82 -22.01
CA GLY A 126 3.75 -4.83 -23.08
C GLY A 126 3.92 -3.40 -22.55
N GLU A 127 3.22 -2.43 -23.13
CA GLU A 127 3.33 -1.03 -22.70
C GLU A 127 2.66 -0.81 -21.33
N VAL A 128 3.43 -0.25 -20.39
CA VAL A 128 2.95 0.13 -19.06
C VAL A 128 3.26 1.59 -18.79
N ARG A 129 2.35 2.27 -18.08
CA ARG A 129 2.55 3.63 -17.57
C ARG A 129 2.54 3.61 -16.04
N CYS A 130 3.71 3.72 -15.44
CA CYS A 130 3.91 3.63 -13.98
C CYS A 130 4.75 4.82 -13.49
N HIS A 131 4.99 4.91 -12.18
CA HIS A 131 5.99 5.82 -11.64
C HIS A 131 7.37 5.48 -12.23
N ARG A 132 8.20 6.48 -12.53
CA ARG A 132 9.55 6.26 -13.09
C ARG A 132 10.39 5.30 -12.23
N ALA A 133 10.28 5.40 -10.91
CA ALA A 133 10.95 4.50 -9.96
C ALA A 133 10.49 3.03 -10.02
N VAL A 134 9.31 2.74 -10.57
CA VAL A 134 8.74 1.38 -10.65
C VAL A 134 9.13 0.68 -11.95
N LEU A 135 9.40 1.44 -13.03
CA LEU A 135 9.66 0.87 -14.35
C LEU A 135 10.85 -0.10 -14.33
N GLY A 136 11.95 0.26 -13.66
CA GLY A 136 13.13 -0.60 -13.53
C GLY A 136 12.82 -1.91 -12.78
N PRO A 137 12.38 -1.85 -11.51
CA PRO A 137 12.03 -3.05 -10.73
C PRO A 137 10.97 -3.93 -11.39
N LEU A 138 9.94 -3.34 -11.99
CA LEU A 138 8.91 -4.09 -12.72
C LEU A 138 9.51 -4.81 -13.94
N THR A 139 10.36 -4.13 -14.72
CA THR A 139 11.03 -4.74 -15.87
C THR A 139 11.87 -5.93 -15.42
N ALA A 140 12.71 -5.75 -14.39
CA ALA A 140 13.57 -6.81 -13.87
C ALA A 140 12.79 -8.02 -13.34
N ALA A 141 11.66 -7.79 -12.64
CA ALA A 141 10.79 -8.87 -12.18
C ALA A 141 10.20 -9.69 -13.35
N LEU A 142 9.79 -9.00 -14.42
CA LEU A 142 9.19 -9.63 -15.60
C LEU A 142 10.23 -10.35 -16.45
N GLU A 143 11.45 -9.81 -16.55
CA GLU A 143 12.61 -10.50 -17.16
C GLU A 143 12.97 -11.78 -16.40
N GLU A 144 12.98 -11.72 -15.06
CA GLU A 144 13.25 -12.90 -14.23
C GLU A 144 12.18 -14.00 -14.42
N LEU A 145 10.89 -13.62 -14.49
CA LEU A 145 9.82 -14.56 -14.79
C LEU A 145 10.00 -15.20 -16.17
N GLU A 146 10.37 -14.42 -17.18
CA GLU A 146 10.62 -14.95 -18.52
C GLU A 146 11.82 -15.91 -18.53
N ALA A 147 12.94 -15.52 -17.91
CA ALA A 147 14.14 -16.35 -17.80
C ALA A 147 13.89 -17.66 -17.02
N ALA A 148 13.00 -17.62 -16.02
CA ALA A 148 12.60 -18.80 -15.25
C ALA A 148 11.54 -19.67 -15.95
N GLY A 149 11.08 -19.31 -17.16
CA GLY A 149 10.01 -20.02 -17.87
C GLY A 149 8.63 -19.86 -17.22
N LEU A 150 8.44 -18.80 -16.42
CA LEU A 150 7.23 -18.48 -15.66
C LEU A 150 6.37 -17.39 -16.31
N ALA A 151 6.74 -16.87 -17.48
CA ALA A 151 5.97 -15.84 -18.20
C ALA A 151 4.48 -16.21 -18.39
N GLY A 152 4.17 -17.50 -18.57
CA GLY A 152 2.80 -17.99 -18.70
C GLY A 152 1.92 -17.86 -17.45
N LEU A 153 2.49 -17.49 -16.30
CA LEU A 153 1.74 -17.16 -15.09
C LEU A 153 1.04 -15.80 -15.19
N LEU A 154 1.49 -14.94 -16.09
CA LEU A 154 0.88 -13.65 -16.36
C LEU A 154 0.01 -13.73 -17.61
N ARG A 155 -1.13 -13.05 -17.56
CA ARG A 155 -2.06 -12.89 -18.68
C ARG A 155 -1.99 -11.45 -19.16
N PRO A 156 -1.30 -11.15 -20.28
CA PRO A 156 -1.11 -9.78 -20.75
C PRO A 156 -2.44 -9.04 -21.00
N GLY A 157 -3.45 -9.75 -21.53
CA GLY A 157 -4.80 -9.20 -21.74
C GLY A 157 -5.64 -9.03 -20.45
N ASP A 158 -5.10 -9.37 -19.28
CA ASP A 158 -5.73 -9.26 -17.97
C ASP A 158 -4.91 -8.36 -17.02
N TYR A 159 -4.20 -7.40 -17.60
CA TYR A 159 -3.46 -6.35 -16.91
C TYR A 159 -4.41 -5.21 -16.50
N GLY A 160 -4.41 -4.85 -15.22
CA GLY A 160 -5.28 -3.83 -14.63
C GLY A 160 -4.68 -2.42 -14.60
N GLY A 161 -3.42 -2.28 -15.01
CA GLY A 161 -2.75 -0.98 -15.09
C GLY A 161 -1.87 -0.66 -13.87
N CYS A 162 -0.95 0.27 -14.09
CA CYS A 162 -0.10 0.86 -13.05
C CYS A 162 -0.67 2.18 -12.54
N PHE A 163 -0.82 3.15 -13.44
CA PHE A 163 -1.27 4.49 -13.13
C PHE A 163 -2.77 4.67 -13.36
N SER A 164 -3.51 4.85 -12.28
CA SER A 164 -4.96 5.09 -12.29
C SER A 164 -5.31 5.91 -11.03
N PRO A 165 -5.28 7.25 -11.12
CA PRO A 165 -5.59 8.13 -9.99
C PRO A 165 -6.99 7.88 -9.44
N ARG A 166 -7.03 7.27 -8.26
CA ARG A 166 -8.28 6.89 -7.57
C ARG A 166 -8.08 6.80 -6.06
N LEU A 167 -9.19 6.85 -5.34
CA LEU A 167 -9.31 6.36 -3.97
C LEU A 167 -9.47 4.83 -3.96
N ILE A 168 -9.16 4.18 -2.84
CA ILE A 168 -9.41 2.74 -2.66
C ILE A 168 -10.92 2.46 -2.79
N ALA A 169 -11.73 3.25 -2.07
CA ALA A 169 -13.18 3.30 -2.16
C ALA A 169 -13.64 4.76 -2.10
N ALA A 170 -14.88 5.04 -2.51
CA ALA A 170 -15.44 6.39 -2.41
C ALA A 170 -15.39 6.87 -0.94
N GLY A 171 -14.80 8.04 -0.70
CA GLY A 171 -14.63 8.60 0.65
C GLY A 171 -13.54 7.93 1.50
N SER A 172 -12.71 7.07 0.91
CA SER A 172 -11.61 6.38 1.60
C SER A 172 -10.24 6.97 1.22
N SER A 173 -9.16 6.37 1.73
CA SER A 173 -7.76 6.71 1.46
C SER A 173 -7.42 6.65 -0.03
N VAL A 174 -6.38 7.40 -0.40
CA VAL A 174 -5.84 7.45 -1.76
C VAL A 174 -5.21 6.11 -2.12
N SER A 175 -5.53 5.57 -3.30
CA SER A 175 -4.94 4.34 -3.80
C SER A 175 -3.51 4.57 -4.29
N ARG A 176 -2.67 3.54 -4.20
CA ARG A 176 -1.27 3.58 -4.65
C ARG A 176 -1.12 3.61 -6.17
N HIS A 177 -2.17 3.28 -6.90
CA HIS A 177 -2.27 3.58 -8.33
C HIS A 177 -2.27 5.07 -8.65
N ALA A 178 -2.64 5.94 -7.71
CA ALA A 178 -2.53 7.39 -7.90
C ALA A 178 -1.07 7.87 -7.91
N TRP A 179 -0.17 7.14 -7.27
CA TRP A 179 1.28 7.38 -7.39
C TRP A 179 1.92 6.57 -8.52
N GLY A 180 1.19 5.71 -9.22
CA GLY A 180 1.78 4.77 -10.18
C GLY A 180 2.72 3.73 -9.53
N LEU A 181 2.53 3.46 -8.23
CA LEU A 181 3.33 2.53 -7.43
C LEU A 181 2.74 1.13 -7.32
N ALA A 182 1.51 0.95 -7.78
CA ALA A 182 0.83 -0.33 -7.78
C ALA A 182 0.74 -0.90 -9.20
N VAL A 183 0.67 -2.23 -9.31
CA VAL A 183 0.52 -2.98 -10.56
C VAL A 183 -0.54 -4.06 -10.33
N ASP A 184 -1.62 -4.02 -11.11
CA ASP A 184 -2.67 -5.04 -11.07
C ASP A 184 -2.48 -6.06 -12.19
N VAL A 185 -2.37 -7.35 -11.88
CA VAL A 185 -2.20 -8.44 -12.87
C VAL A 185 -3.17 -9.61 -12.61
N ASN A 186 -3.55 -10.32 -13.67
CA ASN A 186 -4.48 -11.46 -13.61
C ASN A 186 -5.82 -11.10 -12.94
N VAL A 187 -6.30 -9.87 -13.22
CA VAL A 187 -7.44 -9.20 -12.57
C VAL A 187 -8.68 -10.07 -12.55
N SER A 188 -9.05 -10.66 -13.68
CA SER A 188 -10.27 -11.47 -13.83
C SER A 188 -10.34 -12.67 -12.88
N THR A 189 -9.19 -13.19 -12.44
CA THR A 189 -9.10 -14.36 -11.56
C THR A 189 -8.79 -14.04 -10.10
N ASN A 190 -8.40 -12.80 -9.83
CA ASN A 190 -7.99 -12.32 -8.50
C ASN A 190 -8.73 -11.04 -8.08
N PRO A 191 -10.08 -11.03 -8.07
CA PRO A 191 -10.82 -9.84 -7.70
C PRO A 191 -10.62 -9.49 -6.22
N PHE A 192 -10.66 -8.19 -5.92
CA PHE A 192 -10.58 -7.64 -4.56
C PHE A 192 -11.62 -8.29 -3.62
N GLY A 193 -11.18 -8.62 -2.41
CA GLY A 193 -12.01 -9.25 -1.37
C GLY A 193 -12.23 -10.76 -1.55
N ALA A 194 -11.83 -11.35 -2.68
CA ALA A 194 -11.85 -12.80 -2.86
C ALA A 194 -10.55 -13.45 -2.34
N ALA A 195 -10.58 -14.77 -2.13
CA ALA A 195 -9.35 -15.50 -1.85
C ALA A 195 -8.34 -15.30 -2.99
N ALA A 196 -7.12 -14.86 -2.64
CA ALA A 196 -6.04 -14.71 -3.60
C ALA A 196 -5.69 -16.05 -4.24
N ARG A 197 -5.60 -16.07 -5.58
CA ARG A 197 -5.27 -17.25 -6.40
C ARG A 197 -4.01 -17.06 -7.22
N GLN A 198 -3.22 -16.04 -6.90
CA GLN A 198 -1.97 -15.77 -7.60
C GLN A 198 -0.97 -16.91 -7.37
N ASP A 199 -0.24 -17.30 -8.41
CA ASP A 199 0.78 -18.35 -8.28
C ASP A 199 1.88 -17.87 -7.33
N PRO A 200 2.23 -18.65 -6.27
CA PRO A 200 3.24 -18.25 -5.30
C PRO A 200 4.60 -17.91 -5.92
N ARG A 201 4.99 -18.52 -7.05
CA ARG A 201 6.26 -18.23 -7.72
C ARG A 201 6.26 -16.85 -8.35
N LEU A 202 5.12 -16.43 -8.92
CA LEU A 202 4.96 -15.05 -9.41
C LEU A 202 5.06 -14.07 -8.24
N VAL A 203 4.38 -14.36 -7.13
CA VAL A 203 4.43 -13.53 -5.92
C VAL A 203 5.87 -13.40 -5.42
N GLU A 204 6.60 -14.50 -5.29
CA GLU A 204 7.97 -14.53 -4.78
C GLU A 204 8.95 -13.71 -5.63
N VAL A 205 8.84 -13.80 -6.97
CA VAL A 205 9.65 -12.97 -7.88
C VAL A 205 9.33 -11.50 -7.66
N MET A 206 8.05 -11.11 -7.70
CA MET A 206 7.66 -9.71 -7.47
C MET A 206 8.17 -9.19 -6.12
N GLU A 207 8.12 -10.01 -5.07
CA GLU A 207 8.60 -9.62 -3.74
C GLU A 207 10.12 -9.42 -3.68
N ARG A 208 10.91 -10.22 -4.40
CA ARG A 208 12.36 -10.00 -4.55
C ARG A 208 12.69 -8.66 -5.18
N HIS A 209 11.82 -8.17 -6.07
CA HIS A 209 11.96 -6.89 -6.76
C HIS A 209 11.26 -5.73 -6.03
N GLY A 210 11.01 -5.89 -4.72
CA GLY A 210 10.56 -4.79 -3.86
C GLY A 210 9.06 -4.53 -3.90
N PHE A 211 8.25 -5.48 -4.37
CA PHE A 211 6.79 -5.38 -4.30
C PHE A 211 6.23 -6.07 -3.07
N ALA A 212 5.16 -5.53 -2.52
CA ALA A 212 4.30 -6.18 -1.55
C ALA A 212 3.09 -6.80 -2.26
N PHE A 213 2.65 -7.96 -1.80
CA PHE A 213 1.49 -8.65 -2.40
C PHE A 213 0.20 -8.42 -1.62
N GLY A 214 -0.81 -7.83 -2.28
CA GLY A 214 -2.10 -7.51 -1.69
C GLY A 214 -2.91 -8.71 -1.23
N GLY A 215 -2.64 -9.91 -1.77
CA GLY A 215 -3.34 -11.12 -1.37
C GLY A 215 -3.11 -11.58 0.07
N ARG A 216 -2.13 -11.00 0.78
CA ARG A 216 -1.85 -11.26 2.20
C ARG A 216 -2.55 -10.32 3.16
N TRP A 217 -3.23 -9.29 2.66
CA TRP A 217 -3.88 -8.29 3.47
C TRP A 217 -5.18 -8.78 4.13
N PRO A 218 -5.68 -8.07 5.16
CA PRO A 218 -6.93 -8.43 5.82
C PRO A 218 -8.13 -8.59 4.91
N VAL A 219 -8.27 -7.65 3.98
CA VAL A 219 -9.16 -7.79 2.83
C VAL A 219 -8.24 -8.10 1.65
N PRO A 220 -8.19 -9.35 1.17
CA PRO A 220 -7.20 -9.73 0.18
C PRO A 220 -7.42 -8.98 -1.14
N ASP A 221 -6.33 -8.56 -1.75
CA ASP A 221 -6.30 -8.00 -3.10
C ASP A 221 -5.32 -8.80 -3.97
N GLY A 222 -5.79 -9.93 -4.51
CA GLY A 222 -4.91 -10.92 -5.15
C GLY A 222 -4.32 -10.50 -6.50
N MET A 223 -4.82 -9.41 -7.11
CA MET A 223 -4.27 -8.85 -8.34
C MET A 223 -3.19 -7.80 -8.06
N HIS A 224 -3.19 -7.21 -6.86
CA HIS A 224 -2.46 -6.00 -6.53
C HIS A 224 -1.04 -6.30 -6.01
N PHE A 225 -0.07 -5.68 -6.66
CA PHE A 225 1.31 -5.59 -6.19
C PHE A 225 1.68 -4.12 -5.96
N GLU A 226 2.28 -3.80 -4.82
CA GLU A 226 2.65 -2.42 -4.48
C GLU A 226 4.13 -2.27 -4.22
N TYR A 227 4.78 -1.38 -4.94
CA TYR A 227 6.21 -1.12 -4.80
C TYR A 227 6.50 -0.44 -3.44
N ARG A 228 7.38 -1.05 -2.66
CA ARG A 228 7.80 -0.60 -1.33
C ARG A 228 9.31 -0.39 -1.17
N GLU A 229 10.06 -0.50 -2.27
CA GLU A 229 11.54 -0.51 -2.31
C GLU A 229 12.14 -1.83 -1.79
N THR A 230 13.38 -2.12 -2.23
CA THR A 230 14.20 -3.28 -1.83
C THR A 230 15.15 -2.93 -0.70
#